data_AF-A0A812KKJ0-F1
#
_entry.id   AF-A0A812KKJ0-F1
#
_cell.length_a   1.000
_cell.length_b   1.000
_cell.length_c   1.000
_cell.angle_alpha   90.00
_cell.angle_beta   90.00
_cell.angle_gamma   90.00
#
_symmetry.space_group_name_H-M   'P 1'
#
loop_
_entity.id
_entity.type
_entity.pdbx_description
1 polymer ?
#
loop_
_entity_poly.entity_id
_entity_poly.type
_entity_poly.pdbx_seq_one_letter_code
_entity_poly.pdbx_strand_id
1 'polypeptide(L)'
;VVNRVVSLLNQQAKLLSGGQPIQIPEEVLDKLCVRLRNDGELLQVLGSPAALSLWYKLERSPLDSPKLRMPEDSQQKYVLKALTDGYYRDIQAVVKEVVLVASAQEASSKMRQLHEALDAVRFAAKAKGGPLTQGTGGLMKQVDKASAEAADALITLSQAKVEAQEAAMRVGKGLGKTWQAKLDELMVAHKEVPDVVAELRRLDPSKAKGSNSSSKKS
;
A
#
# COMPACT_ATOMS: atom_id res chain seq x y z
N VAL A 1 19.29 -12.00 -8.43
CA VAL A 1 18.86 -11.12 -7.31
C VAL A 1 17.54 -10.42 -7.62
N VAL A 2 17.42 -9.70 -8.74
CA VAL A 2 16.17 -9.00 -9.16
C VAL A 2 14.91 -9.86 -9.05
N ASN A 3 14.87 -11.03 -9.71
CA ASN A 3 13.68 -11.91 -9.65
C ASN A 3 13.33 -12.36 -8.23
N ARG A 4 14.33 -12.47 -7.34
CA ARG A 4 14.11 -12.85 -5.93
C ARG A 4 13.49 -11.70 -5.14
N VAL A 5 13.93 -10.47 -5.40
CA VAL A 5 13.28 -9.27 -4.83
C VAL A 5 11.85 -9.16 -5.33
N VAL A 6 11.59 -9.34 -6.63
CA VAL A 6 10.23 -9.34 -7.18
C VAL A 6 9.35 -10.40 -6.52
N SER A 7 9.87 -11.63 -6.38
CA SER A 7 9.17 -12.71 -5.66
C SER A 7 8.88 -12.35 -4.21
N LEU A 8 9.82 -11.70 -3.52
CA LEU A 8 9.61 -11.22 -2.16
C LEU A 8 8.56 -10.12 -2.12
N LEU A 9 8.55 -9.16 -3.04
CA LEU A 9 7.57 -8.08 -3.06
C LEU A 9 6.15 -8.61 -3.30
N ASN A 10 5.99 -9.58 -4.19
CA ASN A 10 4.72 -10.30 -4.35
C ASN A 10 4.31 -11.04 -3.07
N GLN A 11 5.26 -11.67 -2.40
CA GLN A 11 5.03 -12.33 -1.11
C GLN A 11 4.66 -11.31 -0.01
N GLN A 12 5.27 -10.12 0.00
CA GLN A 12 4.93 -9.03 0.91
C GLN A 12 3.51 -8.52 0.66
N ALA A 13 3.11 -8.36 -0.61
CA ALA A 13 1.74 -7.99 -0.94
C ALA A 13 0.73 -9.02 -0.42
N LYS A 14 1.03 -10.31 -0.56
CA LYS A 14 0.21 -11.39 0.01
C LYS A 14 0.18 -11.38 1.55
N LEU A 15 1.28 -11.05 2.21
CA LEU A 15 1.30 -10.95 3.68
C LEU A 15 0.48 -9.74 4.17
N LEU A 16 0.56 -8.62 3.48
CA LEU A 16 -0.18 -7.39 3.79
C LEU A 16 -1.69 -7.53 3.59
N SER A 17 -2.12 -8.40 2.68
CA SER A 17 -3.53 -8.69 2.39
C SER A 17 -4.16 -9.74 3.31
N GLY A 18 -3.46 -10.16 4.38
CA GLY A 18 -3.92 -11.24 5.24
C GLY A 18 -3.87 -12.62 4.57
N GLY A 19 -3.02 -12.81 3.56
CA GLY A 19 -2.83 -14.07 2.85
C GLY A 19 -3.63 -14.19 1.55
N GLN A 20 -4.45 -13.20 1.21
CA GLN A 20 -5.22 -13.16 -0.03
C GLN A 20 -4.28 -12.97 -1.24
N PRO A 21 -4.50 -13.68 -2.36
CA PRO A 21 -3.74 -13.46 -3.57
C PRO A 21 -4.04 -12.06 -4.12
N ILE A 22 -3.09 -11.14 -3.96
CA ILE A 22 -3.13 -9.82 -4.58
C ILE A 22 -2.19 -9.80 -5.77
N GLN A 23 -2.69 -9.31 -6.89
CA GLN A 23 -1.89 -9.06 -8.07
C GLN A 23 -1.44 -7.60 -8.06
N ILE A 24 -0.14 -7.38 -7.91
CA ILE A 24 0.46 -6.06 -8.03
C ILE A 24 0.41 -5.68 -9.52
N PRO A 25 -0.01 -4.46 -9.90
CA PRO A 25 0.00 -4.02 -11.28
C PRO A 25 1.39 -4.16 -11.91
N GLU A 26 1.44 -4.69 -13.14
CA GLU A 26 2.69 -4.97 -13.85
C GLU A 26 3.54 -3.71 -14.04
N GLU A 27 2.89 -2.57 -14.31
CA GLU A 27 3.55 -1.26 -14.42
C GLU A 27 4.31 -0.84 -13.15
N VAL A 28 3.80 -1.21 -11.97
CA VAL A 28 4.48 -0.93 -10.70
C VAL A 28 5.67 -1.86 -10.54
N LEU A 29 5.49 -3.15 -10.83
CA LEU A 29 6.57 -4.14 -10.78
C LEU A 29 7.70 -3.78 -11.75
N ASP A 30 7.39 -3.32 -12.96
CA ASP A 30 8.36 -2.90 -13.96
C ASP A 30 9.15 -1.67 -13.51
N LYS A 31 8.47 -0.64 -12.98
CA LYS A 31 9.15 0.54 -12.41
C LYS A 31 10.10 0.15 -11.27
N LEU A 32 9.67 -0.75 -10.40
CA LEU A 32 10.50 -1.25 -9.30
C LEU A 32 11.68 -2.10 -9.82
N CYS A 33 11.47 -2.92 -10.85
CA CYS A 33 12.52 -3.69 -11.51
C CYS A 33 13.57 -2.78 -12.14
N VAL A 34 13.16 -1.72 -12.83
CA VAL A 34 14.06 -0.72 -13.42
C VAL A 34 14.85 -0.01 -12.32
N ARG A 35 14.19 0.45 -11.25
CA ARG A 35 14.85 1.09 -10.10
C ARG A 35 15.91 0.17 -9.48
N LEU A 36 15.56 -1.08 -9.24
CA LEU A 36 16.46 -2.08 -8.66
C LEU A 36 17.65 -2.40 -9.58
N ARG A 37 17.44 -2.46 -10.90
CA ARG A 37 18.53 -2.69 -11.87
C ARG A 37 19.51 -1.53 -11.94
N ASN A 38 19.02 -0.31 -11.71
CA ASN A 38 19.84 0.89 -11.71
C ASN A 38 20.58 1.11 -10.37
N ASP A 39 20.23 0.35 -9.33
CA ASP A 39 20.87 0.41 -8.01
C ASP A 39 21.86 -0.75 -7.82
N GLY A 40 23.03 -0.59 -8.41
CA GLY A 40 24.09 -1.61 -8.42
C GLY A 40 24.63 -1.95 -7.03
N GLU A 41 24.70 -0.97 -6.12
CA GLU A 41 25.16 -1.18 -4.75
C GLU A 41 24.16 -2.01 -3.94
N LEU A 42 22.87 -1.69 -4.05
CA LEU A 42 21.82 -2.48 -3.42
C LEU A 42 21.79 -3.92 -3.95
N LEU A 43 21.99 -4.11 -5.25
CA LEU A 43 22.07 -5.46 -5.84
C LEU A 43 23.23 -6.28 -5.28
N GLN A 44 24.40 -5.68 -5.07
CA GLN A 44 25.53 -6.34 -4.43
C GLN A 44 25.23 -6.70 -2.98
N VAL A 45 24.66 -5.76 -2.22
CA VAL A 45 24.28 -5.96 -0.81
C VAL A 45 23.22 -7.05 -0.67
N LEU A 46 22.22 -7.10 -1.56
CA LEU A 46 21.19 -8.14 -1.59
C LEU A 46 21.73 -9.51 -2.04
N GLY A 47 22.84 -9.53 -2.77
CA GLY A 47 23.59 -10.74 -3.12
C GLY A 47 24.53 -11.24 -2.02
N SER A 48 24.75 -10.46 -0.95
CA SER A 48 25.67 -10.82 0.13
C SER A 48 25.18 -12.02 0.96
N PRO A 49 26.09 -12.78 1.59
CA PRO A 49 25.71 -13.86 2.51
C PRO A 49 24.78 -13.42 3.64
N ALA A 50 24.97 -12.19 4.14
CA ALA A 50 24.12 -11.59 5.17
C ALA A 50 22.67 -11.42 4.69
N ALA A 51 22.48 -10.89 3.48
CA ALA A 51 21.15 -10.80 2.87
C ALA A 51 20.58 -12.20 2.55
N LEU A 52 21.42 -13.12 2.06
CA LEU A 52 21.03 -14.51 1.78
C LEU A 52 20.44 -15.21 3.02
N SER A 53 21.04 -15.01 4.19
CA SER A 53 20.57 -15.55 5.47
C SER A 53 19.23 -14.97 5.95
N LEU A 54 18.82 -13.81 5.43
CA LEU A 54 17.58 -13.15 5.84
C LEU A 54 16.37 -13.54 5.00
N TRP A 55 16.54 -13.92 3.73
CA TRP A 55 15.42 -14.10 2.79
C TRP A 55 14.28 -14.96 3.33
N TYR A 56 14.62 -16.08 3.98
CA TYR A 56 13.63 -16.97 4.57
C TYR A 56 12.76 -16.28 5.63
N LYS A 57 13.33 -15.36 6.42
CA LYS A 57 12.58 -14.55 7.38
C LYS A 57 11.73 -13.50 6.67
N LEU A 58 12.29 -12.85 5.64
CA LEU A 58 11.59 -11.82 4.87
C LEU A 58 10.37 -12.41 4.15
N GLU A 59 10.44 -13.62 3.61
CA GLU A 59 9.31 -14.27 2.90
C GLU A 59 8.13 -14.64 3.81
N ARG A 60 8.33 -14.65 5.13
CA ARG A 60 7.34 -15.12 6.12
C ARG A 60 6.82 -14.03 7.03
N SER A 61 7.44 -12.86 7.02
CA SER A 61 7.07 -11.76 7.91
C SER A 61 7.03 -10.46 7.12
N PRO A 62 6.02 -9.61 7.37
CA PRO A 62 5.99 -8.25 6.85
C PRO A 62 7.31 -7.52 7.11
N LEU A 63 7.84 -6.77 6.14
CA LEU A 63 9.14 -6.09 6.28
C LEU A 63 9.17 -5.04 7.41
N ASP A 64 8.02 -4.53 7.82
CA ASP A 64 7.84 -3.64 8.98
C ASP A 64 7.56 -4.40 10.29
N SER A 65 7.59 -5.73 10.28
CA SER A 65 7.29 -6.53 11.46
C SER A 65 8.34 -6.32 12.56
N PRO A 66 7.93 -6.13 13.83
CA PRO A 66 8.85 -6.06 14.96
C PRO A 66 9.64 -7.37 15.16
N LYS A 67 9.20 -8.48 14.56
CA LYS A 67 9.91 -9.78 14.56
C LYS A 67 11.17 -9.76 13.69
N LEU A 68 11.31 -8.79 12.79
CA LEU A 68 12.48 -8.59 11.95
C LEU A 68 13.45 -7.56 12.54
N ARG A 69 13.34 -7.23 13.84
CA ARG A 69 14.33 -6.39 14.51
C ARG A 69 15.70 -7.05 14.47
N MET A 70 16.64 -6.39 13.79
CA MET A 70 18.03 -6.80 13.68
C MET A 70 18.90 -5.98 14.64
N PRO A 71 20.06 -6.52 15.09
CA PRO A 71 21.01 -5.76 15.89
C PRO A 71 21.43 -4.45 15.20
N GLU A 72 21.66 -3.40 16.00
CA GLU A 72 21.96 -2.04 15.53
C GLU A 72 23.14 -1.98 14.54
N ASP A 73 24.17 -2.78 14.80
CA ASP A 73 25.42 -2.79 14.03
C ASP A 73 25.45 -3.85 12.92
N SER A 74 24.34 -4.53 12.67
CA SER A 74 24.29 -5.62 11.69
C SER A 74 24.10 -5.10 10.26
N GLN A 75 24.86 -5.65 9.31
CA GLN A 75 24.62 -5.44 7.86
C GLN A 75 23.18 -5.81 7.46
N GLN A 76 22.59 -6.76 8.17
CA GLN A 76 21.20 -7.21 8.04
C GLN A 76 20.18 -6.08 8.26
N LYS A 77 20.43 -5.17 9.23
CA LYS A 77 19.58 -4.00 9.49
C LYS A 77 19.55 -3.05 8.30
N TYR A 78 20.69 -2.81 7.66
CA TYR A 78 20.79 -1.94 6.49
C TYR A 78 20.08 -2.52 5.27
N VAL A 79 20.22 -3.84 5.05
CA VAL A 79 19.48 -4.57 4.00
C VAL A 79 17.97 -4.41 4.21
N LEU A 80 17.49 -4.65 5.43
CA LEU A 80 16.07 -4.53 5.75
C LEU A 80 15.58 -3.10 5.55
N LYS A 81 16.34 -2.10 6.02
CA LYS A 81 16.00 -0.68 5.85
C LYS A 81 15.89 -0.29 4.37
N ALA A 82 16.85 -0.70 3.54
CA ALA A 82 16.83 -0.39 2.11
C ALA A 82 15.62 -1.02 1.39
N LEU A 83 15.27 -2.26 1.72
CA LEU A 83 14.07 -2.92 1.19
C LEU A 83 12.78 -2.24 1.66
N THR A 84 12.72 -1.86 2.94
CA THR A 84 11.55 -1.21 3.53
C THR A 84 11.33 0.20 2.97
N ASP A 85 12.37 1.01 2.94
CA ASP A 85 12.28 2.41 2.50
C ASP A 85 12.17 2.53 0.97
N GLY A 86 12.83 1.64 0.21
CA GLY A 86 12.89 1.74 -1.25
C GLY A 86 11.76 1.06 -2.02
N TYR A 87 11.09 0.06 -1.43
CA TYR A 87 10.16 -0.82 -2.16
C TYR A 87 8.91 -1.18 -1.37
N TYR A 88 9.04 -1.51 -0.08
CA TYR A 88 7.91 -2.01 0.71
C TYR A 88 6.78 -0.99 0.86
N ARG A 89 7.11 0.30 1.04
CA ARG A 89 6.10 1.36 1.16
C ARG A 89 5.27 1.53 -0.11
N ASP A 90 5.91 1.46 -1.27
CA ASP A 90 5.23 1.55 -2.58
C ASP A 90 4.25 0.37 -2.72
N ILE A 91 4.68 -0.84 -2.38
CA ILE A 91 3.82 -2.03 -2.39
C ILE A 91 2.69 -1.93 -1.36
N GLN A 92 2.95 -1.40 -0.17
CA GLN A 92 1.93 -1.23 0.86
C GLN A 92 0.84 -0.26 0.43
N ALA A 93 1.19 0.83 -0.27
CA ALA A 93 0.22 1.76 -0.82
C ALA A 93 -0.66 1.09 -1.88
N VAL A 94 -0.04 0.36 -2.82
CA VAL A 94 -0.75 -0.36 -3.88
C VAL A 94 -1.67 -1.44 -3.32
N VAL A 95 -1.21 -2.24 -2.36
CA VAL A 95 -2.02 -3.29 -1.72
C VAL A 95 -3.27 -2.68 -1.07
N LYS A 96 -3.13 -1.56 -0.36
CA LYS A 96 -4.28 -0.88 0.26
C LYS A 96 -5.28 -0.39 -0.77
N GLU A 97 -4.81 0.14 -1.89
CA GLU A 97 -5.67 0.56 -2.99
C GLU A 97 -6.40 -0.62 -3.63
N VAL A 98 -5.69 -1.72 -3.91
CA VAL A 98 -6.29 -2.94 -4.48
C VAL A 98 -7.34 -3.53 -3.53
N VAL A 99 -7.03 -3.62 -2.23
CA VAL A 99 -7.98 -4.07 -1.20
C VAL A 99 -9.19 -3.15 -1.14
N LEU A 100 -8.99 -1.83 -1.22
CA LEU A 100 -10.09 -0.86 -1.22
C LEU A 100 -11.03 -1.06 -2.42
N VAL A 101 -10.48 -1.24 -3.62
CA VAL A 101 -11.28 -1.47 -4.83
C VAL A 101 -12.03 -2.81 -4.74
N ALA A 102 -11.36 -3.88 -4.31
CA ALA A 102 -11.98 -5.19 -4.12
C ALA A 102 -13.13 -5.14 -3.11
N SER A 103 -12.91 -4.51 -1.95
CA SER A 103 -13.95 -4.32 -0.91
C SER A 103 -15.12 -3.46 -1.43
N ALA A 104 -14.85 -2.46 -2.28
CA ALA A 104 -15.91 -1.64 -2.88
C ALA A 104 -16.76 -2.45 -3.87
N GLN A 105 -16.12 -3.30 -4.69
CA GLN A 105 -16.83 -4.20 -5.61
C GLN A 105 -17.66 -5.24 -4.85
N GLU A 106 -17.11 -5.83 -3.78
CA GLU A 106 -17.83 -6.78 -2.94
C GLU A 106 -19.03 -6.14 -2.26
N ALA A 107 -18.86 -4.98 -1.62
CA ALA A 107 -19.96 -4.23 -1.02
C ALA A 107 -21.04 -3.88 -2.05
N SER A 108 -20.67 -3.46 -3.26
CA SER A 108 -21.61 -3.19 -4.34
C SER A 108 -22.40 -4.43 -4.75
N SER A 109 -21.72 -5.58 -4.89
CA SER A 109 -22.35 -6.86 -5.23
C SER A 109 -23.33 -7.31 -4.14
N LYS A 110 -22.95 -7.21 -2.86
CA LYS A 110 -23.82 -7.58 -1.74
C LYS A 110 -25.04 -6.66 -1.60
N MET A 111 -24.88 -5.36 -1.85
CA MET A 111 -25.99 -4.41 -1.90
C MET A 111 -26.97 -4.72 -3.04
N ARG A 112 -26.48 -5.17 -4.21
CA ARG A 112 -27.35 -5.64 -5.30
C ARG A 112 -28.14 -6.88 -4.90
N GLN A 113 -27.50 -7.87 -4.27
CA GLN A 113 -28.16 -9.08 -3.79
C GLN A 113 -29.25 -8.77 -2.76
N LEU A 114 -29.01 -7.80 -1.86
CA LEU A 114 -30.03 -7.32 -0.93
C LEU A 114 -31.20 -6.67 -1.67
N HIS A 115 -30.94 -5.85 -2.69
CA HIS A 115 -31.99 -5.23 -3.49
C HIS A 115 -32.85 -6.27 -4.21
N GLU A 116 -32.23 -7.27 -4.82
CA GLU A 116 -32.92 -8.39 -5.48
C GLU A 116 -33.77 -9.20 -4.48
N ALA A 117 -33.27 -9.46 -3.27
CA ALA A 117 -34.04 -10.14 -2.22
C ALA A 117 -35.26 -9.32 -1.76
N LEU A 118 -35.11 -8.00 -1.62
CA LEU A 118 -36.21 -7.10 -1.29
C LEU A 118 -37.26 -7.03 -2.41
N ASP A 119 -36.82 -7.00 -3.66
CA ASP A 119 -37.72 -7.01 -4.81
C ASP A 119 -38.46 -8.35 -4.93
N ALA A 120 -37.81 -9.49 -4.66
CA ALA A 120 -38.48 -10.79 -4.60
C ALA A 120 -39.61 -10.81 -3.54
N VAL A 121 -39.38 -10.21 -2.37
CA VAL A 121 -40.43 -10.05 -1.34
C VAL A 121 -41.56 -9.12 -1.83
N ARG A 122 -41.22 -8.00 -2.47
CA ARG A 122 -42.20 -7.05 -3.02
C ARG A 122 -43.06 -7.66 -4.11
N PHE A 123 -42.46 -8.43 -5.02
CA PHE A 123 -43.18 -9.15 -6.07
C PHE A 123 -44.11 -10.21 -5.47
N ALA A 124 -43.64 -10.99 -4.50
CA ALA A 124 -44.47 -11.98 -3.80
C ALA A 124 -45.65 -11.34 -3.06
N ALA A 125 -45.46 -10.17 -2.46
CA ALA A 125 -46.52 -9.41 -1.79
C ALA A 125 -47.57 -8.87 -2.78
N LYS A 126 -47.14 -8.36 -3.94
CA LYS A 126 -48.04 -7.89 -5.00
C LYS A 126 -48.82 -9.03 -5.67
N ALA A 127 -48.19 -10.18 -5.89
CA ALA A 127 -48.79 -11.33 -6.55
C ALA A 127 -49.87 -12.03 -5.71
N LYS A 128 -49.81 -11.92 -4.37
CA LYS A 128 -50.76 -12.59 -3.45
C LYS A 128 -51.91 -11.71 -2.95
N GLY A 129 -52.00 -10.43 -3.34
CA GLY A 129 -53.16 -9.57 -3.06
C GLY A 129 -53.53 -9.35 -1.58
N GLY A 130 -52.64 -9.65 -0.62
CA GLY A 130 -52.91 -9.57 0.82
C GLY A 130 -51.65 -9.53 1.67
N PRO A 131 -51.75 -9.29 3.00
CA PRO A 131 -50.61 -9.19 3.91
C PRO A 131 -49.76 -10.47 3.83
N LEU A 132 -48.43 -10.33 4.02
CA LEU A 132 -47.40 -11.37 3.98
C LEU A 132 -47.81 -12.62 4.81
N THR A 133 -48.66 -13.49 4.28
CA THR A 133 -49.15 -14.67 5.00
C THR A 133 -48.59 -15.95 4.38
N GLN A 134 -48.19 -16.87 5.28
CA GLN A 134 -47.74 -18.25 5.08
C GLN A 134 -47.10 -18.54 3.71
N GLY A 135 -45.78 -18.34 3.62
CA GLY A 135 -44.96 -18.68 2.44
C GLY A 135 -43.81 -17.72 2.19
N THR A 136 -43.91 -16.49 2.71
CA THR A 136 -42.87 -15.44 2.62
C THR A 136 -41.79 -15.55 3.70
N GLY A 137 -41.94 -16.45 4.68
CA GLY A 137 -40.94 -16.66 5.74
C GLY A 137 -39.57 -17.11 5.21
N GLY A 138 -39.54 -17.84 4.08
CA GLY A 138 -38.29 -18.18 3.39
C GLY A 138 -37.62 -16.97 2.72
N LEU A 139 -38.42 -16.07 2.14
CA LEU A 139 -37.93 -14.86 1.49
C LEU A 139 -37.44 -13.82 2.50
N MET A 140 -38.14 -13.65 3.62
CA MET A 140 -37.69 -12.77 4.71
C MET A 140 -36.36 -13.25 5.30
N LYS A 141 -36.17 -14.57 5.50
CA LYS A 141 -34.87 -15.13 5.90
C LYS A 141 -33.75 -14.86 4.89
N GLN A 142 -34.05 -14.85 3.59
CA GLN A 142 -33.09 -14.47 2.56
C GLN A 142 -32.75 -12.99 2.63
N VAL A 143 -33.74 -12.11 2.89
CA VAL A 143 -33.51 -10.69 3.13
C VAL A 143 -32.65 -10.47 4.38
N ASP A 144 -32.94 -11.16 5.48
CA ASP A 144 -32.15 -11.06 6.72
C ASP A 144 -30.68 -11.47 6.48
N LYS A 145 -30.47 -12.59 5.78
CA LYS A 145 -29.13 -13.06 5.41
C LYS A 145 -28.42 -12.07 4.49
N ALA A 146 -29.07 -11.60 3.42
CA ALA A 146 -28.49 -10.63 2.50
C ALA A 146 -28.20 -9.29 3.18
N SER A 147 -29.02 -8.89 4.16
CA SER A 147 -28.82 -7.69 4.96
C SER A 147 -27.58 -7.81 5.85
N ALA A 148 -27.41 -8.95 6.52
CA ALA A 148 -26.23 -9.21 7.34
C ALA A 148 -24.95 -9.22 6.50
N GLU A 149 -24.96 -9.90 5.34
CA GLU A 149 -23.81 -9.95 4.43
C GLU A 149 -23.48 -8.58 3.82
N ALA A 150 -24.49 -7.76 3.48
CA ALA A 150 -24.28 -6.41 2.99
C ALA A 150 -23.74 -5.47 4.08
N ALA A 151 -24.22 -5.61 5.32
CA ALA A 151 -23.72 -4.85 6.46
C ALA A 151 -22.25 -5.18 6.75
N ASP A 152 -21.87 -6.46 6.75
CA ASP A 152 -20.49 -6.89 6.95
C ASP A 152 -19.56 -6.34 5.86
N ALA A 153 -19.94 -6.47 4.59
CA ALA A 153 -19.17 -5.93 3.46
C ALA A 153 -19.00 -4.40 3.51
N LEU A 154 -20.00 -3.67 3.99
CA LEU A 154 -19.91 -2.22 4.21
C LEU A 154 -18.96 -1.87 5.36
N ILE A 155 -18.94 -2.67 6.44
CA ILE A 155 -17.99 -2.51 7.54
C ILE A 155 -16.56 -2.72 7.02
N THR A 156 -16.31 -3.80 6.27
CA THR A 156 -15.00 -4.07 5.65
C THR A 156 -14.56 -2.94 4.71
N LEU A 157 -15.46 -2.42 3.87
CA LEU A 157 -15.17 -1.26 3.02
C LEU A 157 -14.84 -0.01 3.83
N SER A 158 -15.57 0.24 4.93
CA SER A 158 -15.31 1.39 5.80
C SER A 158 -13.92 1.33 6.43
N GLN A 159 -13.50 0.16 6.89
CA GLN A 159 -12.16 -0.07 7.44
C GLN A 159 -11.08 0.13 6.37
N ALA A 160 -11.26 -0.44 5.18
CA ALA A 160 -10.34 -0.26 4.05
C ALA A 160 -10.19 1.22 3.64
N LYS A 161 -11.28 2.00 3.68
CA LYS A 161 -11.25 3.45 3.40
C LYS A 161 -10.41 4.22 4.41
N VAL A 162 -10.57 3.92 5.70
CA VAL A 162 -9.77 4.57 6.77
C VAL A 162 -8.29 4.27 6.57
N GLU A 163 -7.93 3.01 6.33
CA GLU A 163 -6.53 2.61 6.13
C GLU A 163 -5.88 3.20 4.87
N ALA A 164 -6.65 3.34 3.78
CA ALA A 164 -6.22 3.99 2.55
C ALA A 164 -6.04 5.51 2.73
N GLN A 165 -6.96 6.18 3.45
CA GLN A 165 -6.83 7.60 3.78
C GLN A 165 -5.61 7.89 4.66
N GLU A 166 -5.34 7.05 5.66
CA GLU A 166 -4.14 7.18 6.46
C GLU A 166 -2.86 6.98 5.65
N ALA A 167 -2.87 6.05 4.69
CA ALA A 167 -1.75 5.84 3.78
C ALA A 167 -1.50 7.07 2.90
N ALA A 168 -2.54 7.63 2.29
CA ALA A 168 -2.46 8.84 1.49
C ALA A 168 -1.93 10.05 2.30
N MET A 169 -2.40 10.22 3.55
CA MET A 169 -1.91 11.28 4.44
C MET A 169 -0.44 11.06 4.88
N ARG A 170 0.00 9.82 5.10
CA ARG A 170 1.41 9.50 5.38
C ARG A 170 2.30 9.75 4.17
N VAL A 171 1.85 9.46 2.96
CA VAL A 171 2.60 9.76 1.71
C VAL A 171 2.73 11.29 1.54
N GLY A 172 1.65 12.05 1.73
CA GLY A 172 1.64 13.52 1.60
C GLY A 172 2.47 14.27 2.65
N LYS A 173 2.50 13.81 3.91
CA LYS A 173 3.33 14.42 4.97
C LYS A 173 4.73 13.83 5.10
N GLY A 174 4.91 12.57 4.69
CA GLY A 174 6.14 11.81 4.81
C GLY A 174 7.16 12.18 3.75
N LEU A 175 6.77 12.29 2.48
CA LEU A 175 7.72 12.57 1.38
C LEU A 175 8.45 13.90 1.55
N GLY A 176 7.74 14.98 1.87
CA GLY A 176 8.38 16.29 2.08
C GLY A 176 9.30 16.35 3.31
N LYS A 177 8.89 15.73 4.43
CA LYS A 177 9.68 15.74 5.67
C LYS A 177 10.85 14.75 5.63
N THR A 178 10.70 13.58 5.01
CA THR A 178 11.78 12.58 4.89
C THR A 178 12.79 12.97 3.82
N TRP A 179 12.35 13.58 2.71
CA TRP A 179 13.27 14.16 1.73
C TRP A 179 14.13 15.27 2.36
N GLN A 180 13.51 16.24 3.04
CA GLN A 180 14.25 17.31 3.68
C GLN A 180 15.19 16.78 4.77
N ALA A 181 14.71 15.89 5.64
CA ALA A 181 15.55 15.30 6.68
C ALA A 181 16.73 14.48 6.11
N LYS A 182 16.52 13.79 4.98
CA LYS A 182 17.59 13.05 4.29
C LYS A 182 18.57 13.98 3.60
N LEU A 183 18.08 15.07 3.03
CA LEU A 183 18.91 16.12 2.42
C LEU A 183 19.79 16.79 3.50
N ASP A 184 19.22 17.11 4.65
CA ASP A 184 19.92 17.68 5.79
C ASP A 184 20.99 16.71 6.33
N GLU A 185 20.65 15.42 6.46
CA GLU A 185 21.58 14.37 6.90
C GLU A 185 22.77 14.21 5.92
N LEU A 186 22.51 14.24 4.61
CA LEU A 186 23.55 14.18 3.57
C LEU A 186 24.41 15.45 3.54
N MET A 187 23.82 16.63 3.75
CA MET A 187 24.56 17.89 3.86
C MET A 187 25.50 17.92 5.07
N VAL A 188 25.10 17.30 6.18
CA VAL A 188 25.95 17.16 7.38
C VAL A 188 27.06 16.14 7.14
N ALA A 189 26.74 14.98 6.55
CA ALA A 189 27.69 13.90 6.30
C ALA A 189 28.79 14.30 5.31
N HIS A 190 28.46 15.09 4.29
CA HIS A 190 29.38 15.51 3.23
C HIS A 190 29.85 16.97 3.36
N LYS A 191 29.74 17.56 4.57
CA LYS A 191 30.07 18.98 4.84
C LYS A 191 31.49 19.39 4.39
N GLU A 192 32.41 18.43 4.31
CA GLU A 192 33.82 18.66 3.98
C GLU A 192 34.12 18.55 2.48
N VAL A 193 33.10 18.24 1.65
CA VAL A 193 33.21 18.17 0.19
C VAL A 193 32.33 19.27 -0.43
N PRO A 194 32.89 20.45 -0.74
CA PRO A 194 32.13 21.63 -1.13
C PRO A 194 31.23 21.42 -2.36
N ASP A 195 31.71 20.66 -3.34
CA ASP A 195 30.97 20.39 -4.59
C ASP A 195 29.72 19.54 -4.35
N VAL A 196 29.81 18.55 -3.45
CA VAL A 196 28.67 17.70 -3.07
C VAL A 196 27.65 18.51 -2.28
N VAL A 197 28.10 19.39 -1.38
CA VAL A 197 27.22 20.29 -0.62
C VAL A 197 26.51 21.30 -1.54
N ALA A 198 27.19 21.82 -2.56
CA ALA A 198 26.60 22.74 -3.53
C ALA A 198 25.48 22.08 -4.33
N GLU A 199 25.67 20.83 -4.75
CA GLU A 199 24.67 20.08 -5.52
C GLU A 199 23.48 19.65 -4.65
N LEU A 200 23.72 19.20 -3.41
CA LEU A 200 22.66 18.90 -2.44
C LEU A 200 21.80 20.13 -2.11
N ARG A 201 22.41 21.31 -1.97
CA ARG A 201 21.65 22.58 -1.77
C ARG A 201 20.80 22.97 -2.98
N ARG A 202 21.19 22.55 -4.18
CA ARG A 202 20.44 22.82 -5.43
C ARG A 202 19.17 21.98 -5.52
N LEU A 203 19.20 20.79 -4.93
CA LEU A 203 18.08 19.84 -4.83
C LEU A 203 17.09 20.19 -3.71
N ASP A 204 17.35 21.25 -2.94
CA ASP A 204 16.45 21.74 -1.88
C ASP A 204 15.21 22.42 -2.48
N PRO A 205 14.01 21.82 -2.34
CA PRO A 205 12.77 22.36 -2.91
C PRO A 205 12.34 23.69 -2.26
N SER A 206 12.87 24.05 -1.08
CA SER A 206 12.62 25.34 -0.44
C SER A 206 13.28 26.52 -1.17
N LYS A 207 14.35 26.24 -1.94
CA LYS A 207 15.08 27.22 -2.75
C LYS A 207 14.53 27.35 -4.18
N ALA A 208 13.76 26.37 -4.66
CA ALA A 208 13.22 26.34 -6.03
C ALA A 208 12.13 27.39 -6.32
N LYS A 209 11.50 27.98 -5.29
CA LYS A 209 10.48 29.03 -5.45
C LYS A 209 11.02 30.47 -5.49
N GLY A 210 12.34 30.67 -5.46
CA GLY A 210 12.96 32.00 -5.35
C GLY A 210 13.39 32.67 -6.66
N SER A 211 13.37 32.00 -7.82
CA SER A 211 14.04 32.54 -9.03
C SER A 211 13.12 33.12 -10.12
N ASN A 212 11.85 33.43 -9.85
CA ASN A 212 10.94 33.97 -10.88
C ASN A 212 10.16 35.23 -10.47
N SER A 213 10.75 36.10 -9.65
CA SER A 213 10.21 37.45 -9.41
C SER A 213 11.30 38.52 -9.33
N SER A 214 11.96 38.80 -10.46
CA SER A 214 12.66 40.08 -10.70
C SER A 214 12.94 40.27 -12.19
N SER A 215 11.89 40.56 -12.96
CA SER A 215 12.02 41.26 -14.24
C SER A 215 10.72 42.00 -14.53
N LYS A 216 10.58 43.17 -13.92
CA LYS A 216 9.71 44.25 -14.43
C LYS A 216 10.25 45.58 -13.90
N LYS A 217 11.22 46.12 -14.63
CA LYS A 217 11.54 47.55 -14.65
C LYS A 217 12.06 47.88 -16.04
N SER A 218 11.16 48.36 -16.87
CA SER A 218 11.37 49.32 -17.97
C SER A 218 10.00 49.87 -18.32
#